data_AF-A0A380FP58-F1
#
_entry.id   AF-A0A380FP58-F1
#
_cell.length_a   1.000
_cell.length_b   1.000
_cell.length_c   1.000
_cell.angle_alpha   90.00
_cell.angle_beta   90.00
_cell.angle_gamma   90.00
#
_symmetry.space_group_name_H-M   'P 1'
#
loop_
_entity.id
_entity.type
_entity.pdbx_description
1 polymer ?
#
loop_
_entity_poly.entity_id
_entity_poly.type
_entity_poly.pdbx_seq_one_letter_code
_entity_poly.pdbx_strand_id
1 'polypeptide(L)'
;MIFLLKEAKVTLHTTYVPTLRTKNLLAQKLIRYVNLNIHEHLTTQDVSKKFFISQSYISIMFSRMLNINFKFYVSSLKVALSLYDLVQHSKSIHETATHFSFTNVSTYSKHFKNFVHMPPKKFIYHYRSMKRRSPLSKIHTDVEYISKYLSQLKQNIKLKNNVISNINLDDLQFNNHFEPMVNVIQLKQFI
;
A
#
# COMPACT_ATOMS: atom_id res chain seq x y z
N MET A 1 5.87 8.84 -31.70
CA MET A 1 5.11 8.30 -30.54
C MET A 1 5.97 7.55 -29.50
N ILE A 2 7.00 6.78 -29.91
CA ILE A 2 7.94 6.12 -28.98
C ILE A 2 8.70 7.11 -28.07
N PHE A 3 8.92 8.34 -28.54
CA PHE A 3 9.59 9.41 -27.78
C PHE A 3 8.77 9.89 -26.56
N LEU A 4 7.46 10.04 -26.72
CA LEU A 4 6.54 10.44 -25.64
C LEU A 4 6.44 9.37 -24.54
N LEU A 5 6.53 8.09 -24.90
CA LEU A 5 6.65 7.00 -23.94
C LEU A 5 8.02 6.97 -23.25
N LYS A 6 9.08 7.56 -23.84
CA LYS A 6 10.39 7.73 -23.19
C LYS A 6 10.42 8.95 -22.26
N GLU A 7 9.68 10.00 -22.57
CA GLU A 7 9.57 11.21 -21.74
C GLU A 7 8.54 11.09 -20.61
N ALA A 8 7.38 10.47 -20.86
CA ALA A 8 6.29 10.35 -19.88
C ALA A 8 6.41 9.10 -18.98
N LYS A 9 7.23 8.11 -19.38
CA LYS A 9 7.58 6.98 -18.52
C LYS A 9 8.70 7.40 -17.59
N VAL A 10 8.35 7.83 -16.38
CA VAL A 10 9.34 7.97 -15.32
C VAL A 10 9.75 6.56 -14.88
N THR A 11 10.90 6.10 -15.36
CA THR A 11 11.56 4.95 -14.73
C THR A 11 12.11 5.42 -13.40
N LEU A 12 11.35 5.19 -12.33
CA LEU A 12 11.85 5.42 -10.99
C LEU A 12 12.96 4.39 -10.73
N HIS A 13 14.19 4.88 -10.58
CA HIS A 13 15.33 4.09 -10.14
C HIS A 13 15.25 3.74 -8.63
N THR A 14 14.21 4.25 -7.95
CA THR A 14 13.94 4.07 -6.54
C THR A 14 12.53 3.52 -6.33
N THR A 15 12.32 2.85 -5.19
CA THR A 15 11.02 2.31 -4.83
C THR A 15 10.01 3.43 -4.64
N TYR A 16 8.95 3.45 -5.45
CA TYR A 16 7.86 4.41 -5.30
C TYR A 16 7.09 4.15 -4.00
N VAL A 17 7.04 5.15 -3.12
CA VAL A 17 6.20 5.10 -1.92
C VAL A 17 5.05 6.09 -2.09
N PRO A 18 3.79 5.61 -2.08
CA PRO A 18 2.64 6.48 -2.32
C PRO A 18 2.53 7.56 -1.23
N THR A 19 2.43 8.82 -1.65
CA THR A 19 2.14 9.96 -0.78
C THR A 19 0.64 10.12 -0.63
N LEU A 20 0.16 10.41 0.59
CA LEU A 20 -1.27 10.67 0.79
C LEU A 20 -1.63 12.11 0.40
N ARG A 21 -2.51 12.26 -0.59
CA ARG A 21 -3.04 13.57 -1.00
C ARG A 21 -4.24 13.95 -0.13
N THR A 22 -3.96 14.57 1.01
CA THR A 22 -4.97 15.02 2.00
C THR A 22 -4.75 16.49 2.35
N LYS A 23 -5.78 17.22 2.78
CA LYS A 23 -5.59 18.58 3.36
C LYS A 23 -5.05 18.53 4.79
N ASN A 24 -5.11 17.38 5.46
CA ASN A 24 -4.64 17.22 6.83
C ASN A 24 -3.10 17.14 6.87
N LEU A 25 -2.46 18.25 7.24
CA LEU A 25 -1.00 18.35 7.31
C LEU A 25 -0.37 17.36 8.32
N LEU A 26 -1.05 17.11 9.45
CA LEU A 26 -0.56 16.16 10.46
C LEU A 26 -0.51 14.74 9.88
N ALA A 27 -1.55 14.33 9.16
CA ALA A 27 -1.59 13.03 8.51
C ALA A 27 -0.52 12.88 7.43
N GLN A 28 -0.26 13.92 6.62
CA GLN A 28 0.83 13.91 5.66
C GLN A 28 2.18 13.71 6.35
N LYS A 29 2.46 14.48 7.42
CA LYS A 29 3.71 14.37 8.18
C LYS A 29 3.87 13.00 8.82
N LEU A 30 2.79 12.44 9.36
CA LEU A 30 2.80 11.13 9.99
C LEU A 30 3.07 10.03 8.95
N ILE A 31 2.41 10.04 7.81
CA ILE A 31 2.67 9.08 6.73
C ILE A 31 4.09 9.20 6.22
N ARG A 32 4.59 10.43 6.05
CA ARG A 32 6.00 10.65 5.69
C ARG A 32 6.94 10.05 6.72
N TYR A 33 6.63 10.21 8.01
CA TYR A 33 7.42 9.61 9.09
C TYR A 33 7.40 8.08 9.04
N VAL A 34 6.24 7.46 8.79
CA VAL A 34 6.16 6.00 8.61
C VAL A 34 7.02 5.54 7.43
N ASN A 35 6.94 6.25 6.30
CA ASN A 35 7.71 5.90 5.10
C ASN A 35 9.22 5.98 5.32
N LEU A 36 9.68 7.02 6.04
CA LEU A 36 11.11 7.21 6.35
C LEU A 36 11.66 6.18 7.34
N ASN A 37 10.81 5.67 8.23
CA ASN A 37 11.20 4.75 9.29
C ASN A 37 10.61 3.35 9.08
N ILE A 38 10.29 2.99 7.83
CA ILE A 38 9.57 1.74 7.51
C ILE A 38 10.41 0.49 7.81
N HIS A 39 11.73 0.64 7.89
CA HIS A 39 12.66 -0.43 8.25
C HIS A 39 12.78 -0.63 9.76
N GLU A 40 12.15 0.21 10.57
CA GLU A 40 12.18 0.13 12.03
C GLU A 40 10.93 -0.56 12.59
N HIS A 41 10.95 -0.86 13.88
CA HIS A 41 9.78 -1.30 14.62
C HIS A 41 8.92 -0.10 15.01
N LEU A 42 7.89 0.20 14.20
CA LEU A 42 6.98 1.32 14.43
C LEU A 42 5.71 0.91 15.18
N THR A 43 5.47 1.53 16.34
CA THR A 43 4.23 1.40 17.10
C THR A 43 3.46 2.73 17.16
N THR A 44 2.18 2.66 17.53
CA THR A 44 1.37 3.85 17.82
C THR A 44 1.95 4.66 18.98
N GLN A 45 2.63 4.02 19.92
CA GLN A 45 3.29 4.68 21.04
C GLN A 45 4.47 5.54 20.58
N ASP A 46 5.29 5.02 19.65
CA ASP A 46 6.44 5.76 19.10
C ASP A 46 5.97 7.00 18.34
N VAL A 47 4.94 6.83 17.51
CA VAL A 47 4.34 7.93 16.75
C VAL A 47 3.66 8.93 17.68
N SER A 48 2.98 8.46 18.72
CA SER A 48 2.33 9.32 19.73
C SER A 48 3.34 10.24 20.41
N LYS A 49 4.48 9.68 20.87
CA LYS A 49 5.57 10.45 21.48
C LYS A 49 6.19 11.43 20.49
N LYS A 50 6.42 11.01 19.24
CA LYS A 50 7.07 11.85 18.21
C LYS A 50 6.22 13.05 17.79
N PHE A 51 4.90 12.89 17.73
CA PHE A 51 3.98 13.89 17.23
C PHE A 51 3.20 14.63 18.32
N PHE A 52 3.44 14.29 19.60
CA PHE A 52 2.72 14.86 20.76
C PHE A 52 1.19 14.72 20.64
N ILE A 53 0.75 13.55 20.18
CA ILE A 53 -0.68 13.22 20.01
C ILE A 53 -1.00 11.90 20.72
N SER A 54 -2.24 11.71 21.14
CA SER A 54 -2.65 10.44 21.77
C SER A 54 -2.65 9.27 20.78
N GLN A 55 -2.41 8.06 21.27
CA GLN A 55 -2.52 6.84 20.45
C GLN A 55 -3.95 6.67 19.89
N SER A 56 -4.96 7.02 20.67
CA SER A 56 -6.36 7.00 20.25
C SER A 56 -6.62 7.94 19.07
N TYR A 57 -6.02 9.13 19.08
CA TYR A 57 -6.12 10.07 17.96
C TYR A 57 -5.52 9.51 16.68
N ILE A 58 -4.37 8.82 16.76
CA ILE A 58 -3.77 8.12 15.62
C ILE A 58 -4.73 7.06 15.07
N SER A 59 -5.30 6.23 15.93
CA SER A 59 -6.26 5.19 15.52
C SER A 59 -7.48 5.77 14.82
N ILE A 60 -8.06 6.84 15.37
CA ILE A 60 -9.21 7.56 14.76
C ILE A 60 -8.80 8.14 13.40
N MET A 61 -7.64 8.80 13.33
CA MET A 61 -7.15 9.41 12.09
C MET A 61 -7.00 8.36 10.98
N PHE A 62 -6.35 7.23 11.28
CA PHE A 62 -6.16 6.13 10.31
C PHE A 62 -7.49 5.49 9.89
N SER A 63 -8.40 5.27 10.84
CA SER A 63 -9.73 4.75 10.54
C SER A 63 -10.51 5.68 9.59
N ARG A 64 -10.55 7.00 9.88
CA ARG A 64 -11.27 7.96 9.04
C ARG A 64 -10.67 8.10 7.65
N MET A 65 -9.35 8.19 7.60
CA MET A 65 -8.65 8.55 6.36
C MET A 65 -8.41 7.37 5.44
N LEU A 66 -8.09 6.21 6.00
CA LEU A 66 -7.65 5.03 5.25
C LEU A 66 -8.56 3.81 5.48
N ASN A 67 -9.55 3.90 6.37
CA ASN A 67 -10.45 2.78 6.71
C ASN A 67 -9.74 1.53 7.26
N ILE A 68 -8.53 1.71 7.79
CA ILE A 68 -7.66 0.65 8.30
C ILE A 68 -6.98 1.15 9.58
N ASN A 69 -6.56 0.23 10.45
CA ASN A 69 -5.77 0.61 11.62
C ASN A 69 -4.29 0.84 11.27
N PHE A 70 -3.58 1.55 12.15
CA PHE A 70 -2.17 1.91 11.96
C PHE A 70 -1.26 0.68 11.76
N LYS A 71 -1.41 -0.36 12.58
CA LYS A 71 -0.57 -1.58 12.51
C LYS A 71 -0.75 -2.30 11.19
N PHE A 72 -1.98 -2.38 10.69
CA PHE A 72 -2.33 -2.96 9.40
C PHE A 72 -1.71 -2.15 8.25
N TYR A 73 -1.81 -0.82 8.29
CA TYR A 73 -1.18 0.07 7.31
C TYR A 73 0.34 -0.13 7.25
N VAL A 74 1.03 -0.11 8.39
CA VAL A 74 2.49 -0.31 8.42
C VAL A 74 2.85 -1.70 7.89
N SER A 75 2.11 -2.74 8.29
CA SER A 75 2.37 -4.12 7.85
C SER A 75 2.13 -4.31 6.35
N SER A 76 1.07 -3.71 5.80
CA SER A 76 0.77 -3.79 4.36
C SER A 76 1.82 -3.05 3.54
N LEU A 77 2.27 -1.88 4.00
CA LEU A 77 3.33 -1.12 3.36
C LEU A 77 4.67 -1.88 3.38
N LYS A 78 5.05 -2.48 4.52
CA LYS A 78 6.25 -3.33 4.62
C LYS A 78 6.20 -4.47 3.61
N VAL A 79 5.06 -5.17 3.50
CA VAL A 79 4.88 -6.27 2.54
C VAL A 79 4.91 -5.78 1.08
N ALA A 80 4.30 -4.63 0.79
CA ALA A 80 4.31 -4.06 -0.56
C ALA A 80 5.74 -3.72 -1.03
N LEU A 81 6.54 -3.10 -0.15
CA LEU A 81 7.94 -2.76 -0.45
C LEU A 81 8.82 -4.01 -0.53
N SER A 82 8.52 -5.04 0.27
CA SER A 82 9.29 -6.28 0.29
C SER A 82 9.17 -7.09 -1.01
N LEU A 83 8.08 -6.90 -1.78
CA LEU A 83 7.93 -7.53 -3.10
C LEU A 83 9.10 -7.19 -4.03
N TYR A 84 9.54 -5.92 -4.04
CA TYR A 84 10.65 -5.48 -4.86
C TYR A 84 11.97 -6.11 -4.41
N ASP A 85 12.21 -6.16 -3.10
CA ASP A 85 13.42 -6.78 -2.52
C ASP A 85 13.54 -8.28 -2.82
N LEU A 86 12.42 -9.02 -2.77
CA LEU A 86 12.39 -10.44 -3.09
C LEU A 86 12.68 -10.73 -4.57
N VAL A 87 12.29 -9.81 -5.44
CA VAL A 87 12.20 -10.05 -6.88
C VAL A 87 13.36 -9.43 -7.65
N GLN A 88 13.67 -8.17 -7.36
CA GLN A 88 14.69 -7.41 -8.06
C GLN A 88 16.07 -7.63 -7.44
N HIS A 89 16.17 -7.53 -6.12
CA HIS A 89 17.44 -7.69 -5.39
C HIS A 89 17.76 -9.15 -5.07
N SER A 90 16.83 -10.07 -5.36
CA SER A 90 16.97 -11.51 -5.08
C SER A 90 17.35 -11.82 -3.62
N LYS A 91 16.96 -10.94 -2.67
CA LYS A 91 17.18 -11.16 -1.24
C LYS A 91 16.44 -12.42 -0.81
N SER A 92 17.00 -13.13 0.15
CA SER A 92 16.31 -14.26 0.77
C SER A 92 15.07 -13.80 1.53
N ILE A 93 14.14 -14.73 1.77
CA ILE A 93 12.94 -14.46 2.56
C ILE A 93 13.32 -14.06 4.00
N HIS A 94 14.40 -14.63 4.54
CA HIS A 94 14.93 -14.29 5.85
C HIS A 94 15.49 -12.86 5.89
N GLU A 95 16.42 -12.51 4.99
CA GLU A 95 17.01 -11.17 4.93
C GLU A 95 15.93 -10.09 4.72
N THR A 96 14.95 -10.38 3.87
CA THR A 96 13.82 -9.47 3.64
C THR A 96 12.99 -9.27 4.92
N ALA A 97 12.69 -10.34 5.66
CA ALA A 97 11.96 -10.23 6.91
C ALA A 97 12.72 -9.38 7.95
N THR A 98 14.04 -9.60 8.08
CA THR A 98 14.91 -8.82 8.96
C THR A 98 15.00 -7.36 8.51
N HIS A 99 15.15 -7.10 7.21
CA HIS A 99 15.28 -5.76 6.63
C HIS A 99 14.06 -4.87 6.88
N PHE A 100 12.86 -5.46 6.98
CA PHE A 100 11.63 -4.73 7.31
C PHE A 100 11.26 -4.85 8.80
N SER A 101 12.19 -5.25 9.67
CA SER A 101 11.97 -5.39 11.12
C SER A 101 10.71 -6.21 11.47
N PHE A 102 10.51 -7.34 10.79
CA PHE A 102 9.57 -8.35 11.25
C PHE A 102 10.19 -9.15 12.40
N THR A 103 9.38 -9.50 13.39
CA THR A 103 9.83 -10.26 14.57
C THR A 103 10.44 -11.61 14.21
N ASN A 104 9.89 -12.27 13.17
CA ASN A 104 10.44 -13.48 12.60
C ASN A 104 9.90 -13.73 11.18
N VAL A 105 10.51 -14.68 10.49
CA VAL A 105 10.16 -15.07 9.12
C VAL A 105 8.73 -15.62 9.01
N SER A 106 8.23 -16.26 10.06
CA SER A 106 6.86 -16.82 10.09
C SER A 106 5.81 -15.70 10.10
N THR A 107 6.01 -14.66 10.91
CA THR A 107 5.17 -13.46 10.94
C THR A 107 5.17 -12.75 9.60
N TYR A 108 6.36 -12.56 9.00
CA TYR A 108 6.48 -12.01 7.65
C TYR A 108 5.70 -12.84 6.63
N SER A 109 5.90 -14.16 6.62
CA SER A 109 5.26 -15.06 5.65
C SER A 109 3.74 -15.09 5.80
N LYS A 110 3.23 -15.00 7.04
CA LYS A 110 1.80 -14.89 7.32
C LYS A 110 1.23 -13.57 6.79
N HIS A 111 1.86 -12.43 7.10
CA HIS A 111 1.45 -11.14 6.58
C HIS A 111 1.49 -11.10 5.05
N PHE A 112 2.59 -11.57 4.46
CA PHE A 112 2.74 -11.65 3.01
C PHE A 112 1.63 -12.49 2.37
N LYS A 113 1.36 -13.69 2.89
CA LYS A 113 0.27 -14.54 2.40
C LYS A 113 -1.10 -13.86 2.55
N ASN A 114 -1.33 -13.13 3.64
CA ASN A 114 -2.60 -12.44 3.86
C ASN A 114 -2.83 -11.31 2.85
N PHE A 115 -1.80 -10.51 2.55
CA PHE A 115 -1.93 -9.36 1.64
C PHE A 115 -1.79 -9.74 0.15
N VAL A 116 -0.95 -10.71 -0.17
CA VAL A 116 -0.62 -11.12 -1.56
C VAL A 116 -1.42 -12.37 -1.97
N HIS A 117 -2.19 -12.95 -1.04
CA HIS A 117 -2.95 -14.20 -1.22
C HIS A 117 -2.09 -15.41 -1.64
N MET A 118 -0.78 -15.33 -1.44
CA MET A 118 0.19 -16.34 -1.85
C MET A 118 1.44 -16.29 -0.96
N PRO A 119 2.05 -17.43 -0.59
CA PRO A 119 3.29 -17.43 0.19
C PRO A 119 4.50 -16.83 -0.59
N PRO A 120 5.48 -16.21 0.11
CA PRO A 120 6.64 -15.57 -0.52
C PRO A 120 7.40 -16.50 -1.49
N LYS A 121 7.65 -17.74 -1.07
CA LYS A 121 8.37 -18.75 -1.89
C LYS A 121 7.67 -19.02 -3.22
N LYS A 122 6.34 -19.14 -3.19
CA LYS A 122 5.52 -19.39 -4.38
C LYS A 122 5.50 -18.16 -5.29
N PHE A 123 5.40 -16.95 -4.72
CA PHE A 123 5.49 -15.69 -5.47
C PHE A 123 6.82 -15.57 -6.23
N ILE A 124 7.96 -15.81 -5.56
CA ILE A 124 9.30 -15.76 -6.18
C ILE A 124 9.41 -16.76 -7.33
N TYR A 125 8.91 -17.99 -7.14
CA TYR A 125 8.90 -19.01 -8.18
C TYR A 125 8.07 -18.59 -9.41
N HIS A 126 6.85 -18.09 -9.20
CA HIS A 126 6.00 -17.60 -10.30
C HIS A 126 6.65 -16.42 -11.02
N TYR A 127 7.22 -15.46 -10.29
CA TYR A 127 7.88 -14.32 -10.91
C TYR A 127 9.10 -14.76 -11.76
N ARG A 128 9.96 -15.64 -11.23
CA ARG A 128 11.14 -16.12 -11.95
C ARG A 128 10.78 -16.96 -13.17
N SER A 129 9.73 -17.78 -13.08
CA SER A 129 9.23 -18.56 -14.23
C SER A 129 8.58 -17.68 -15.30
N MET A 130 7.86 -16.60 -14.92
CA MET A 130 7.31 -15.61 -15.85
C MET A 130 8.41 -14.80 -16.55
N LYS A 131 9.40 -14.29 -15.81
CA LYS A 131 10.52 -13.51 -16.38
C LYS A 131 11.32 -14.31 -17.43
N ARG A 132 11.37 -15.64 -17.28
CA ARG A 132 12.01 -16.54 -18.25
C ARG A 132 11.19 -16.79 -19.52
N ARG A 133 9.87 -16.49 -19.52
CA ARG A 133 8.95 -16.82 -20.63
C ARG A 133 8.63 -15.65 -21.57
N SER A 134 8.71 -14.38 -21.12
CA SER A 134 8.67 -13.12 -21.93
C SER A 134 8.47 -11.90 -21.01
N PRO A 135 8.84 -10.67 -21.41
CA PRO A 135 8.79 -9.49 -20.54
C PRO A 135 7.35 -9.03 -20.29
N LEU A 136 6.87 -9.18 -19.05
CA LEU A 136 5.61 -8.63 -18.51
C LEU A 136 4.34 -9.06 -19.28
N SER A 137 3.65 -10.07 -18.76
CA SER A 137 2.27 -10.39 -19.11
C SER A 137 1.38 -9.15 -18.97
N LYS A 138 0.73 -8.74 -20.07
CA LYS A 138 -0.38 -7.77 -20.07
C LYS A 138 -1.38 -8.18 -18.99
N ILE A 139 -1.56 -7.33 -17.98
CA ILE A 139 -2.74 -7.40 -17.11
C ILE A 139 -3.95 -7.28 -18.04
N HIS A 140 -4.96 -8.13 -17.87
CA HIS A 140 -6.20 -8.02 -18.63
C HIS A 140 -6.91 -6.72 -18.20
N THR A 141 -6.55 -5.61 -18.86
CA THR A 141 -7.15 -4.29 -18.72
C THR A 141 -8.39 -4.23 -19.60
N ASP A 142 -9.38 -5.08 -19.33
CA ASP A 142 -10.64 -4.89 -20.03
C ASP A 142 -11.29 -3.62 -19.50
N VAL A 143 -11.63 -2.71 -20.41
CA VAL A 143 -12.08 -1.35 -20.09
C VAL A 143 -13.35 -1.39 -19.24
N GLU A 144 -14.15 -2.43 -19.41
CA GLU A 144 -15.38 -2.70 -18.66
C GLU A 144 -15.12 -3.03 -17.18
N TYR A 145 -14.07 -3.78 -16.87
CA TYR A 145 -13.67 -4.05 -15.49
C TYR A 145 -13.21 -2.77 -14.79
N ILE A 146 -12.39 -1.97 -15.48
CA ILE A 146 -11.87 -0.71 -14.93
C ILE A 146 -13.00 0.31 -14.75
N SER A 147 -13.93 0.42 -15.71
CA SER A 147 -15.05 1.36 -15.61
C SER A 147 -16.01 1.01 -14.47
N LYS A 148 -16.30 -0.29 -14.28
CA LYS A 148 -17.10 -0.80 -13.16
C LYS A 148 -16.43 -0.56 -11.82
N TYR A 149 -15.12 -0.79 -11.73
CA TYR A 149 -14.35 -0.52 -10.52
C TYR A 149 -14.31 0.99 -10.19
N LEU A 150 -14.07 1.85 -11.19
CA LEU A 150 -14.03 3.30 -11.03
C LEU A 150 -15.39 3.90 -10.63
N SER A 151 -16.49 3.36 -11.13
CA SER A 151 -17.84 3.83 -10.75
C SER A 151 -18.16 3.48 -9.30
N GLN A 152 -17.77 2.29 -8.85
CA GLN A 152 -17.92 1.84 -7.46
C GLN A 152 -17.10 2.71 -6.49
N LEU A 153 -15.87 3.09 -6.86
CA LEU A 153 -15.04 4.00 -6.07
C LEU A 153 -15.68 5.40 -5.90
N LYS A 154 -16.26 5.97 -6.96
CA LYS A 154 -16.88 7.30 -6.91
C LYS A 154 -18.08 7.34 -5.96
N GLN A 155 -18.89 6.28 -5.92
CA GLN A 155 -20.02 6.18 -4.99
C GLN A 155 -19.55 6.16 -3.52
N ASN A 156 -18.51 5.38 -3.22
CA ASN A 156 -17.96 5.28 -1.86
C ASN A 156 -17.38 6.60 -1.33
N ILE A 157 -16.73 7.38 -2.20
CA ILE A 157 -16.19 8.70 -1.85
C ILE A 157 -17.33 9.69 -1.54
N LYS A 158 -18.43 9.64 -2.30
CA LYS A 158 -19.59 10.53 -2.10
C LYS A 158 -20.34 10.22 -0.79
N LEU A 159 -20.46 8.94 -0.43
CA LEU A 159 -21.08 8.50 0.83
C LEU A 159 -20.28 8.95 2.06
N LYS A 160 -18.94 8.84 2.05
CA LYS A 160 -18.10 9.25 3.20
C LYS A 160 -18.15 10.75 3.51
N ASN A 161 -18.39 11.59 2.51
CA ASN A 161 -18.44 13.05 2.71
C ASN A 161 -19.73 13.52 3.41
N ASN A 162 -20.81 12.74 3.37
CA ASN A 162 -22.11 13.10 3.96
C ASN A 162 -22.28 12.70 5.44
N VAL A 163 -21.38 11.89 6.02
CA VAL A 163 -21.49 11.34 7.39
C VAL A 163 -20.72 12.18 8.43
N ILE A 164 -20.11 13.30 8.03
CA ILE A 164 -19.05 13.95 8.82
C ILE A 164 -19.52 14.67 10.11
N SER A 165 -20.82 14.86 10.37
CA SER A 165 -21.25 15.76 11.44
C SER A 165 -21.30 15.20 12.88
N ASN A 166 -21.40 13.89 13.13
CA ASN A 166 -21.41 13.35 14.51
C ASN A 166 -20.57 12.08 14.65
N ILE A 167 -19.73 12.01 15.69
CA ILE A 167 -18.81 10.88 15.95
C ILE A 167 -19.39 10.04 17.08
N ASN A 168 -19.85 8.83 16.75
CA ASN A 168 -20.07 7.79 17.73
C ASN A 168 -18.86 6.84 17.71
N LEU A 169 -18.24 6.63 18.87
CA LEU A 169 -17.08 5.75 19.02
C LEU A 169 -17.44 4.27 18.79
N ASP A 170 -18.71 3.91 18.98
CA ASP A 170 -19.21 2.55 18.82
C ASP A 170 -19.36 2.13 17.34
N ASP A 171 -19.37 3.09 16.40
CA ASP A 171 -19.56 2.84 14.96
C ASP A 171 -18.24 2.62 14.20
N LEU A 172 -17.09 2.59 14.88
CA LEU A 172 -15.78 2.38 14.25
C LEU A 172 -15.60 0.92 13.80
N GLN A 173 -15.96 0.63 12.54
CA GLN A 173 -15.65 -0.66 11.92
C GLN A 173 -14.30 -0.63 11.19
N PHE A 174 -13.36 -1.45 11.66
CA PHE A 174 -12.09 -1.66 10.98
C PHE A 174 -12.26 -2.70 9.86
N ASN A 175 -11.93 -2.34 8.62
CA ASN A 175 -11.88 -3.31 7.55
C ASN A 175 -10.46 -3.92 7.47
N ASN A 176 -10.37 -5.24 7.67
CA ASN A 176 -9.13 -5.99 7.43
C ASN A 176 -8.89 -6.27 5.94
N HIS A 177 -9.82 -5.87 5.07
CA HIS A 177 -9.68 -5.88 3.63
C HIS A 177 -9.18 -4.52 3.16
N PHE A 178 -8.01 -4.51 2.50
CA PHE A 178 -7.52 -3.34 1.79
C PHE A 178 -8.30 -3.23 0.48
N GLU A 179 -9.19 -2.25 0.35
CA GLU A 179 -9.61 -1.82 -0.98
C GLU A 179 -8.34 -1.37 -1.72
N PRO A 180 -8.01 -1.93 -2.89
CA PRO A 180 -6.75 -1.63 -3.55
C PRO A 180 -6.64 -0.12 -3.78
N MET A 181 -5.61 0.54 -3.24
CA MET A 181 -5.22 1.88 -3.70
C MET A 181 -4.71 1.75 -5.14
N VAL A 182 -5.61 1.85 -6.11
CA VAL A 182 -5.22 1.93 -7.51
C VAL A 182 -4.80 3.38 -7.79
N ASN A 183 -3.50 3.61 -7.93
CA ASN A 183 -3.01 4.79 -8.64
C ASN A 183 -3.40 4.62 -10.11
N VAL A 184 -4.50 5.25 -10.51
CA VAL A 184 -4.95 5.25 -11.90
C VAL A 184 -4.22 6.38 -12.61
N ILE A 185 -3.24 6.05 -13.46
CA ILE A 185 -2.72 6.98 -14.45
C ILE A 185 -3.52 6.74 -15.72
N GLN A 186 -4.42 7.68 -16.04
CA GLN A 186 -5.17 7.67 -17.28
C GLN A 186 -4.24 8.10 -18.42
N LEU A 187 -3.93 7.18 -19.34
CA LEU A 187 -3.37 7.55 -20.63
C LEU A 187 -4.48 7.43 -21.67
N LYS A 188 -4.87 8.56 -22.26
CA LYS A 188 -5.76 8.55 -23.44
C LYS A 188 -4.98 7.89 -24.57
N GLN A 189 -5.47 6.75 -25.01
CA GLN A 189 -4.96 5.94 -26.12
C GLN A 189 -4.98 6.76 -27.42
N PHE A 190 -4.11 6.46 -28.39
CA PHE A 190 -4.51 6.23 -29.79
C PHE A 190 -3.39 5.58 -30.62
N ILE A 191 -3.80 4.48 -31.28
CA ILE A 191 -3.23 3.69 -32.40
C ILE A 191 -1.96 2.88 -32.11
#